data_AF-A0A7J3ENA2-F1
#
_entry.id   AF-A0A7J3ENA2-F1
#
_cell.length_a   1.000
_cell.length_b   1.000
_cell.length_c   1.000
_cell.angle_alpha   90.00
_cell.angle_beta   90.00
_cell.angle_gamma   90.00
#
_symmetry.space_group_name_H-M   'P 1'
#
loop_
_entity.id
_entity.type
_entity.pdbx_description
1 polymer ?
#
loop_
_entity_poly.entity_id
_entity_poly.type
_entity_poly.pdbx_seq_one_letter_code
_entity_poly.pdbx_strand_id
1 'polypeptide(L)'
;MPQKPQQTSGTTSKELRIIARPATTIEAVKKDPDKLKLLTIIDHLKIISERSLNSLVYALSKEKNIKFRYSFVLVDQIPSSKELSEDVRVLLYLGLVETEPTLRKLRLTSSGKEFLGQNKLDENTLNELLKAVDELKERILSEERVAEFSARPVRGRRRFRR
;
A
#
# COMPACT_ATOMS: atom_id res chain seq x y z
N MET A 1 -31.15 40.72 44.30
CA MET A 1 -29.90 40.79 43.51
C MET A 1 -29.34 39.38 43.36
N PRO A 2 -29.09 38.89 42.14
CA PRO A 2 -28.73 37.49 41.87
C PRO A 2 -27.24 37.20 42.09
N GLN A 3 -26.97 35.98 42.59
CA GLN A 3 -25.66 35.42 42.86
C GLN A 3 -24.89 35.13 41.54
N LYS A 4 -23.61 35.48 41.48
CA LYS A 4 -22.70 35.09 40.38
C LYS A 4 -22.31 33.62 40.52
N PRO A 5 -22.36 32.80 39.45
CA PRO A 5 -21.84 31.45 39.48
C PRO A 5 -20.30 31.44 39.40
N GLN A 6 -19.70 30.60 40.26
CA GLN A 6 -18.29 30.24 40.28
C GLN A 6 -17.96 29.42 39.03
N GLN A 7 -17.08 29.92 38.16
CA GLN A 7 -16.47 29.14 37.09
C GLN A 7 -15.21 28.46 37.64
N THR A 8 -15.29 27.15 37.86
CA THR A 8 -14.11 26.29 38.03
C THR A 8 -13.57 25.96 36.65
N SER A 9 -12.48 26.64 36.26
CA SER A 9 -11.74 26.33 35.03
C SER A 9 -10.98 25.01 35.21
N GLY A 10 -11.62 23.91 34.80
CA GLY A 10 -10.97 22.61 34.68
C GLY A 10 -9.94 22.63 33.56
N THR A 11 -8.66 22.62 33.91
CA THR A 11 -7.55 22.40 32.99
C THR A 11 -7.51 20.91 32.61
N THR A 12 -8.13 20.55 31.49
CA THR A 12 -7.95 19.24 30.86
C THR A 12 -6.60 19.22 30.13
N SER A 13 -5.55 18.88 30.87
CA SER A 13 -4.26 18.53 30.29
C SER A 13 -4.43 17.30 29.40
N LYS A 14 -4.18 17.47 28.08
CA LYS A 14 -4.13 16.35 27.12
C LYS A 14 -2.95 15.45 27.51
N GLU A 15 -3.23 14.35 28.19
CA GLU A 15 -2.21 13.35 28.49
C GLU A 15 -1.69 12.73 27.18
N LEU A 16 -0.39 12.87 26.94
CA LEU A 16 0.31 12.20 25.84
C LEU A 16 0.37 10.70 26.15
N ARG A 17 -0.54 9.93 25.56
CA ARG A 17 -0.52 8.47 25.67
C ARG A 17 0.50 7.90 24.69
N ILE A 18 1.71 7.64 25.17
CA ILE A 18 2.74 6.92 24.40
C ILE A 18 2.38 5.43 24.40
N ILE A 19 1.97 4.92 23.24
CA ILE A 19 1.70 3.49 23.04
C ILE A 19 2.92 2.88 22.37
N ALA A 20 3.73 2.12 23.12
CA ALA A 20 4.81 1.33 22.56
C ALA A 20 4.20 0.19 21.73
N ARG A 21 4.45 0.20 20.41
CA ARG A 21 4.13 -0.93 19.53
C ARG A 21 5.39 -1.76 19.30
N PRO A 22 5.32 -3.11 19.35
CA PRO A 22 6.45 -3.95 18.99
C PRO A 22 6.98 -3.57 17.61
N ALA A 23 8.30 -3.45 17.48
CA ALA A 23 8.92 -3.20 16.18
C ALA A 23 8.60 -4.36 15.24
N THR A 24 8.11 -4.05 14.04
CA THR A 24 7.87 -5.08 13.01
C THR A 24 9.22 -5.63 12.53
N THR A 25 9.34 -6.96 12.45
CA THR A 25 10.61 -7.66 12.13
C THR A 25 10.54 -8.40 10.80
N ILE A 26 11.70 -8.72 10.23
CA ILE A 26 11.83 -9.56 9.03
C ILE A 26 11.19 -10.94 9.25
N GLU A 27 11.32 -11.50 10.45
CA GLU A 27 10.71 -12.79 10.79
C GLU A 27 9.18 -12.75 10.74
N ALA A 28 8.56 -11.62 11.10
CA ALA A 28 7.13 -11.44 10.99
C ALA A 28 6.68 -11.44 9.52
N VAL A 29 7.48 -10.88 8.62
CA VAL A 29 7.21 -10.92 7.16
C VAL A 29 7.28 -12.35 6.65
N LYS A 30 8.29 -13.13 7.07
CA LYS A 30 8.47 -14.53 6.65
C LYS A 30 7.27 -15.42 6.96
N LYS A 31 6.56 -15.13 8.06
CA LYS A 31 5.40 -15.91 8.50
C LYS A 31 4.06 -15.38 7.97
N ASP A 32 4.08 -14.25 7.25
CA ASP A 32 2.87 -13.58 6.76
C ASP A 32 2.68 -13.85 5.26
N PRO A 33 1.76 -14.76 4.89
CA PRO A 33 1.58 -15.16 3.49
C PRO A 33 1.11 -13.99 2.61
N ASP A 34 0.39 -13.01 3.15
CA ASP A 34 -0.09 -11.89 2.35
C ASP A 34 1.06 -10.96 1.98
N LYS A 35 2.02 -10.73 2.89
CA LYS A 35 3.24 -9.97 2.57
C LYS A 35 4.13 -10.69 1.56
N LEU A 36 4.24 -12.02 1.66
CA LEU A 36 4.98 -12.82 0.67
C LEU A 36 4.32 -12.74 -0.73
N LYS A 37 2.98 -12.78 -0.81
CA LYS A 37 2.25 -12.52 -2.06
C LYS A 37 2.52 -11.11 -2.59
N LEU A 38 2.51 -10.08 -1.74
CA LEU A 38 2.83 -8.70 -2.18
C LEU A 38 4.23 -8.59 -2.77
N LEU A 39 5.24 -9.15 -2.10
CA LEU A 39 6.61 -9.17 -2.61
C LEU A 39 6.70 -9.91 -3.95
N THR A 40 6.00 -11.04 -4.07
CA THR A 40 5.91 -11.83 -5.31
C THR A 40 5.27 -11.02 -6.45
N ILE A 41 4.15 -10.34 -6.19
CA ILE A 41 3.47 -9.48 -7.18
C ILE A 41 4.41 -8.36 -7.64
N ILE A 42 5.05 -7.66 -6.70
CA ILE A 42 5.94 -6.53 -7.00
C ILE A 42 7.16 -7.02 -7.80
N ASP A 43 7.74 -8.18 -7.47
CA ASP A 43 8.84 -8.73 -8.24
C ASP A 43 8.41 -9.14 -9.65
N HIS A 44 7.25 -9.78 -9.79
CA HIS A 44 6.75 -10.23 -11.09
C HIS A 44 6.50 -9.06 -12.04
N LEU A 45 5.84 -8.00 -11.54
CA LEU A 45 5.55 -6.80 -12.32
C LEU A 45 6.75 -5.85 -12.47
N LYS A 46 7.83 -6.10 -11.72
CA LYS A 46 9.07 -5.30 -11.63
C LYS A 46 8.90 -3.90 -11.05
N ILE A 47 7.79 -3.23 -11.34
CA ILE A 47 7.47 -1.90 -10.85
C ILE A 47 5.95 -1.65 -10.87
N ILE A 48 5.41 -1.06 -9.81
CA ILE A 48 3.96 -0.79 -9.70
C ILE A 48 3.66 0.38 -8.74
N SER A 49 2.72 1.26 -9.04
CA SER A 49 2.27 2.26 -8.06
C SER A 49 1.42 1.65 -6.93
N GLU A 50 1.39 2.29 -5.75
CA GLU A 50 0.56 1.83 -4.63
C GLU A 50 -0.95 1.78 -4.98
N ARG A 51 -1.41 2.71 -5.82
CA ARG A 51 -2.80 2.73 -6.33
C ARG A 51 -3.09 1.51 -7.20
N SER A 52 -2.20 1.21 -8.15
CA SER A 52 -2.34 0.04 -9.01
C SER A 52 -2.21 -1.26 -8.22
N LEU A 53 -1.37 -1.30 -7.18
CA LEU A 53 -1.28 -2.45 -6.28
C LEU A 53 -2.59 -2.67 -5.52
N ASN A 54 -3.23 -1.62 -4.99
CA ASN A 54 -4.56 -1.72 -4.38
C ASN A 54 -5.60 -2.28 -5.37
N SER A 55 -5.59 -1.78 -6.61
CA SER A 55 -6.54 -2.19 -7.66
C SER A 55 -6.32 -3.65 -8.07
N LEU A 56 -5.06 -4.06 -8.21
CA LEU A 56 -4.70 -5.44 -8.51
C LEU A 56 -5.08 -6.39 -7.38
N VAL A 57 -4.72 -6.08 -6.13
CA VAL A 57 -5.03 -6.96 -4.99
C VAL A 57 -6.54 -7.08 -4.77
N TYR A 58 -7.28 -5.99 -4.95
CA TYR A 58 -8.75 -6.02 -4.94
C TYR A 58 -9.31 -6.96 -6.02
N ALA A 59 -8.84 -6.84 -7.26
CA ALA A 59 -9.27 -7.68 -8.36
C ALA A 59 -8.88 -9.16 -8.18
N LEU A 60 -7.66 -9.44 -7.72
CA LEU A 60 -7.22 -10.79 -7.39
C LEU A 60 -8.14 -11.42 -6.33
N SER A 61 -8.54 -10.64 -5.32
CA SER A 61 -9.46 -11.10 -4.28
C SER A 61 -10.89 -11.32 -4.78
N LYS A 62 -11.43 -10.40 -5.58
CA LYS A 62 -12.84 -10.42 -5.99
C LYS A 62 -13.14 -11.25 -7.24
N GLU A 63 -12.22 -11.27 -8.20
CA GLU A 63 -12.42 -11.91 -9.51
C GLU A 63 -11.70 -13.25 -9.62
N LYS A 64 -10.55 -13.38 -8.95
CA LYS A 64 -9.69 -14.58 -9.01
C LYS A 64 -9.72 -15.42 -7.74
N ASN A 65 -10.51 -15.01 -6.75
CA ASN A 65 -10.66 -15.70 -5.45
C ASN A 65 -9.34 -15.93 -4.70
N ILE A 66 -8.31 -15.12 -4.97
CA ILE A 66 -7.05 -15.18 -4.22
C ILE A 66 -7.29 -14.55 -2.85
N LYS A 67 -7.12 -15.36 -1.81
CA LYS A 67 -7.37 -14.92 -0.44
C LYS A 67 -6.31 -13.92 0.00
N PHE A 68 -6.77 -12.76 0.45
CA PHE A 68 -6.02 -11.77 1.22
C PHE A 68 -6.86 -11.39 2.43
N ARG A 69 -6.22 -11.03 3.55
CA ARG A 69 -6.94 -10.54 4.73
C ARG A 69 -7.51 -9.13 4.59
N TYR A 70 -7.16 -8.44 3.51
CA TYR A 70 -7.41 -7.01 3.35
C TYR A 70 -8.88 -6.66 3.17
N SER A 71 -9.35 -5.73 3.99
CA SER A 71 -10.62 -5.04 3.78
C SER A 71 -10.45 -3.87 2.80
N PHE A 72 -11.42 -3.68 1.90
CA PHE A 72 -11.40 -2.63 0.87
C PHE A 72 -12.61 -1.72 0.97
N VAL A 73 -12.36 -0.42 0.79
CA VAL A 73 -13.38 0.61 0.56
C VAL A 73 -13.22 1.12 -0.87
N LEU A 74 -14.34 1.32 -1.57
CA LEU A 74 -14.34 1.94 -2.89
C LEU A 74 -14.58 3.45 -2.74
N VAL A 75 -13.65 4.26 -3.24
CA VAL A 75 -13.78 5.72 -3.32
C VAL A 75 -13.80 6.08 -4.80
N ASP A 76 -14.93 6.57 -5.31
CA ASP A 76 -15.15 6.80 -6.75
C ASP A 76 -14.74 5.59 -7.62
N GLN A 77 -15.17 4.39 -7.21
CA GLN A 77 -14.83 3.10 -7.83
C GLN A 77 -13.35 2.69 -7.76
N ILE A 78 -12.51 3.45 -7.06
CA ILE A 78 -11.10 3.10 -6.85
C ILE A 78 -10.99 2.37 -5.50
N PRO A 79 -10.52 1.11 -5.48
CA PRO A 79 -10.35 0.37 -4.25
C PRO A 79 -9.17 0.93 -3.44
N SER A 80 -9.37 0.99 -2.13
CA SER A 80 -8.37 1.40 -1.14
C SER A 80 -8.46 0.52 0.09
N SER A 81 -7.32 0.01 0.54
CA SER A 81 -7.21 -0.75 1.78
C SER A 81 -6.15 -0.14 2.70
N LYS A 82 -6.57 0.22 3.91
CA LYS A 82 -5.67 0.73 4.95
C LYS A 82 -4.66 -0.33 5.39
N GLU A 83 -5.11 -1.57 5.53
CA GLU A 83 -4.28 -2.70 5.95
C GLU A 83 -3.21 -3.04 4.89
N LEU A 84 -3.58 -3.02 3.61
CA LEU A 84 -2.62 -3.17 2.52
C LEU A 84 -1.59 -2.05 2.53
N SER A 85 -2.03 -0.80 2.69
CA SER A 85 -1.14 0.36 2.76
C SER A 85 -0.18 0.28 3.96
N GLU A 86 -0.64 -0.22 5.11
CA GLU A 86 0.20 -0.48 6.28
C GLU A 86 1.23 -1.58 6.02
N ASP A 87 0.84 -2.67 5.36
CA ASP A 87 1.78 -3.74 4.98
C ASP A 87 2.82 -3.25 3.97
N VAL A 88 2.45 -2.43 3.00
CA VAL A 88 3.40 -1.77 2.08
C VAL A 88 4.39 -0.90 2.85
N ARG A 89 3.93 -0.11 3.83
CA ARG A 89 4.82 0.72 4.68
C ARG A 89 5.77 -0.12 5.52
N VAL A 90 5.32 -1.26 6.02
CA VAL A 90 6.19 -2.22 6.73
C VAL A 90 7.28 -2.74 5.79
N LEU A 91 6.93 -3.13 4.56
CA LEU A 91 7.89 -3.63 3.58
C LEU A 91 8.91 -2.56 3.15
N LEU A 92 8.48 -1.30 3.04
CA LEU A 92 9.34 -0.14 2.82
C LEU A 92 10.27 0.12 4.01
N TYR A 93 9.72 0.11 5.23
CA TYR A 93 10.48 0.31 6.47
C TYR A 93 11.57 -0.74 6.67
N LEU A 94 11.27 -2.00 6.34
CA LEU A 94 12.21 -3.11 6.42
C LEU A 94 13.21 -3.16 5.23
N GLY A 95 13.10 -2.25 4.27
CA GLY A 95 13.98 -2.18 3.11
C GLY A 95 13.85 -3.36 2.14
N LEU A 96 12.72 -4.07 2.15
CA LEU A 96 12.43 -5.16 1.19
C LEU A 96 11.84 -4.58 -0.11
N VAL A 97 11.10 -3.48 0.01
CA VAL A 97 10.56 -2.69 -1.09
C VAL A 97 11.17 -1.30 -1.01
N GLU A 98 11.34 -0.65 -2.15
CA GLU A 98 11.70 0.76 -2.24
C GLU A 98 10.80 1.49 -3.22
N THR A 99 10.71 2.81 -3.05
CA THR A 99 10.06 3.69 -4.01
C THR A 99 11.08 4.18 -5.02
N GLU A 100 10.88 3.87 -6.29
CA GLU A 100 11.73 4.36 -7.37
C GLU A 100 11.62 5.91 -7.45
N PRO A 101 12.74 6.65 -7.42
CA PRO A 101 12.73 8.11 -7.27
C PRO A 101 11.98 8.87 -8.37
N THR A 102 12.02 8.38 -9.60
CA THR A 102 11.54 9.10 -10.79
C THR A 102 10.02 8.94 -10.98
N LEU A 103 9.57 7.69 -10.95
CA LEU A 103 8.21 7.26 -11.22
C LEU A 103 7.35 7.22 -9.95
N ARG A 104 7.99 7.25 -8.76
CA ARG A 104 7.33 7.11 -7.45
C ARG A 104 6.53 5.81 -7.34
N LYS A 105 7.04 4.75 -7.97
CA LYS A 105 6.45 3.40 -7.97
C LYS A 105 7.27 2.47 -7.09
N LEU A 106 6.62 1.44 -6.57
CA LEU A 106 7.22 0.41 -5.74
C LEU A 106 8.01 -0.59 -6.61
N ARG A 107 9.18 -0.99 -6.13
CA ARG A 107 9.98 -2.10 -6.68
C ARG A 107 10.69 -2.84 -5.54
N LEU A 108 11.11 -4.08 -5.77
CA LEU A 108 11.96 -4.78 -4.79
C LEU A 108 13.37 -4.19 -4.77
N THR A 109 13.94 -4.08 -3.56
CA THR A 109 15.38 -3.88 -3.38
C THR A 109 16.14 -5.17 -3.69
N SER A 110 17.47 -5.10 -3.75
CA SER A 110 18.31 -6.31 -3.85
C SER A 110 18.05 -7.26 -2.67
N SER A 111 18.00 -6.72 -1.45
CA SER A 111 17.69 -7.50 -0.24
C SER A 111 16.28 -8.09 -0.27
N GLY A 112 15.30 -7.38 -0.83
CA GLY A 112 13.95 -7.89 -1.03
C GLY A 112 13.91 -9.10 -1.97
N LYS A 113 14.69 -9.07 -3.05
CA LYS A 113 14.81 -10.21 -3.99
C LYS A 113 15.47 -11.42 -3.35
N GLU A 114 16.56 -11.22 -2.61
CA GLU A 114 17.23 -12.28 -1.86
C GLU A 114 16.30 -12.90 -0.81
N PHE A 115 15.60 -12.05 -0.05
CA PHE A 115 14.61 -12.48 0.94
C PHE A 115 13.52 -13.34 0.31
N LEU A 116 12.95 -12.89 -0.82
CA LEU A 116 11.91 -13.64 -1.53
C LEU A 116 12.44 -14.96 -2.12
N GLY A 117 13.69 -14.97 -2.59
CA GLY A 117 14.37 -16.18 -3.08
C GLY A 117 14.50 -17.27 -2.01
N GLN A 118 14.68 -16.88 -0.75
CA GLN A 118 14.78 -17.79 0.40
C GLN A 118 13.42 -18.14 1.05
N ASN A 119 12.40 -17.30 0.86
CA ASN A 119 11.11 -17.40 1.54
C ASN A 119 9.98 -17.39 0.51
N LYS A 120 9.92 -18.44 -0.29
CA LYS A 120 8.93 -18.59 -1.36
C LYS A 120 7.59 -19.04 -0.81
N LEU A 121 6.53 -18.65 -1.51
CA LEU A 121 5.23 -19.29 -1.41
C LEU A 121 5.34 -20.75 -1.86
N ASP A 122 4.39 -21.58 -1.43
CA ASP A 122 4.25 -22.92 -2.00
C ASP A 122 4.00 -22.84 -3.52
N GLU A 123 4.46 -23.84 -4.26
CA GLU A 123 4.47 -23.81 -5.73
C GLU A 123 3.07 -23.64 -6.33
N ASN A 124 2.05 -24.25 -5.71
CA ASN A 124 0.67 -24.13 -6.17
C ASN A 124 0.16 -22.70 -6.02
N THR A 125 0.26 -22.12 -4.81
CA THR A 125 -0.13 -20.73 -4.56
C THR A 125 0.66 -19.76 -5.43
N LEU A 126 1.96 -20.00 -5.62
CA LEU A 126 2.80 -19.18 -6.48
C LEU A 126 2.29 -19.18 -7.92
N ASN A 127 2.06 -20.36 -8.50
CA ASN A 127 1.62 -20.50 -9.89
C ASN A 127 0.22 -19.92 -10.09
N GLU A 128 -0.70 -20.16 -9.17
CA GLU A 128 -2.06 -19.58 -9.19
C GLU A 128 -2.00 -18.04 -9.13
N LEU A 129 -1.18 -17.50 -8.23
CA LEU A 129 -0.99 -16.05 -8.09
C LEU A 129 -0.43 -15.43 -9.36
N LEU A 130 0.68 -15.96 -9.89
CA LEU A 130 1.34 -15.38 -11.05
C LEU A 130 0.44 -15.44 -12.29
N LYS A 131 -0.27 -16.55 -12.50
CA LYS A 131 -1.24 -16.68 -13.58
C LYS A 131 -2.35 -15.63 -13.47
N ALA A 132 -2.92 -15.45 -12.28
CA ALA A 132 -3.96 -14.47 -12.04
C ALA A 132 -3.48 -13.02 -12.22
N VAL A 133 -2.23 -12.73 -11.81
CA VAL A 133 -1.59 -11.44 -12.04
C VAL A 133 -1.41 -11.20 -13.54
N ASP A 134 -0.95 -12.18 -14.30
CA ASP A 134 -0.75 -12.05 -15.75
C ASP A 134 -2.05 -11.81 -16.51
N GLU A 135 -3.16 -12.41 -16.07
CA GLU A 135 -4.49 -12.17 -16.66
C GLU A 135 -5.01 -10.75 -16.38
N LEU A 136 -4.61 -10.13 -15.27
CA LEU A 136 -5.10 -8.81 -14.85
C LEU A 136 -4.14 -7.66 -15.21
N LYS A 137 -2.86 -7.95 -15.49
CA LYS A 137 -1.81 -6.92 -15.62
C LYS A 137 -2.13 -5.86 -16.68
N GLU A 138 -2.64 -6.25 -17.85
CA GLU A 138 -2.91 -5.32 -18.95
C GLU A 138 -4.00 -4.30 -18.57
N ARG A 139 -5.04 -4.76 -17.86
CA ARG A 139 -6.09 -3.90 -17.33
C ARG A 139 -5.53 -2.91 -16.31
N ILE A 140 -4.76 -3.40 -15.34
CA ILE A 140 -4.16 -2.57 -14.29
C ILE A 140 -3.17 -1.55 -14.86
N LEU A 141 -2.35 -1.94 -15.85
CA LEU A 141 -1.42 -1.02 -16.53
C LEU A 141 -2.17 0.06 -17.32
N SER A 142 -3.31 -0.29 -17.92
CA SER A 142 -4.16 0.68 -18.62
C SER A 142 -4.76 1.70 -17.65
N GLU A 143 -5.29 1.24 -16.52
CA GLU A 143 -5.80 2.10 -15.44
C GLU A 143 -4.70 3.01 -14.87
N GLU A 144 -3.49 2.49 -14.68
CA GLU A 144 -2.35 3.26 -14.20
C GLU A 144 -1.98 4.40 -15.15
N ARG A 145 -1.91 4.12 -16.46
CA ARG A 145 -1.64 5.15 -17.48
C ARG A 145 -2.68 6.25 -17.44
N VAL A 146 -3.97 5.91 -17.36
CA VAL A 146 -5.06 6.90 -17.27
C VAL A 146 -4.90 7.77 -16.02
N ALA A 147 -4.56 7.17 -14.88
CA ALA A 147 -4.29 7.90 -13.64
C ALA A 147 -3.07 8.84 -13.78
N GLU A 148 -1.99 8.39 -14.41
CA GLU A 148 -0.81 9.23 -14.66
C GLU A 148 -1.11 10.41 -15.60
N PHE A 149 -1.91 10.20 -16.65
CA PHE A 149 -2.32 11.25 -17.57
C PHE A 149 -3.14 12.33 -16.88
N SER A 150 -4.09 11.94 -16.03
CA SER A 150 -4.94 12.85 -15.25
C SER A 150 -4.19 13.58 -14.13
N ALA A 151 -3.13 12.97 -13.58
CA ALA A 151 -2.31 13.57 -12.54
C ALA A 151 -1.26 14.57 -13.06
N ARG A 152 -1.00 14.64 -14.38
CA ARG A 152 -0.07 15.62 -14.94
C ARG A 152 -0.59 17.02 -14.68
N PRO A 153 0.15 17.89 -13.97
CA PRO A 153 -0.26 19.26 -13.83
C PRO A 153 -0.33 19.87 -15.22
N VAL A 154 -1.45 20.50 -15.56
CA VAL A 154 -1.55 21.41 -16.70
C VAL A 154 -0.50 22.50 -16.46
N ARG A 155 0.71 22.32 -16.98
CA ARG A 155 1.78 23.31 -16.96
C ARG A 155 1.35 24.45 -17.87
N GLY A 156 0.51 25.34 -17.36
CA GLY A 156 0.02 26.49 -18.10
C GLY A 156 -0.76 27.42 -17.17
N ARG A 157 -0.34 28.68 -17.12
CA ARG A 157 -0.98 29.81 -16.42
C ARG A 157 -0.70 29.97 -14.93
N ARG A 158 0.59 30.05 -14.56
CA ARG A 158 1.00 30.95 -13.45
C ARG A 158 2.20 31.80 -13.85
N ARG A 159 2.06 32.58 -14.93
CA ARG A 159 2.89 33.77 -15.19
C ARG A 159 2.11 34.72 -16.09
N PHE A 160 1.18 35.48 -15.53
CA PHE A 160 0.76 36.79 -16.06
C PHE A 160 -0.16 37.47 -15.03
N ARG A 161 0.46 38.09 -14.03
CA ARG A 161 -0.03 39.31 -13.38
C ARG A 161 1.23 40.07 -12.95
N ARG A 162 1.70 40.92 -13.86
CA ARG A 162 2.47 42.11 -13.51
C ARG A 162 1.46 43.18 -13.17
#